data_AF-A0A7K3DSP2-F1
#
_entry.id   AF-A0A7K3DSP2-F1
#
_cell.length_a   1.000
_cell.length_b   1.000
_cell.length_c   1.000
_cell.angle_alpha   90.00
_cell.angle_beta   90.00
_cell.angle_gamma   90.00
#
_symmetry.space_group_name_H-M   'P 1'
#
loop_
_entity.id
_entity.type
_entity.pdbx_description
1 polymer ?
#
loop_
_entity_poly.entity_id
_entity_poly.type
_entity_poly.pdbx_seq_one_letter_code
_entity_poly.pdbx_strand_id
1 'polypeptide(L)'
;MFLKRLATVGAVIALAVGITTTSAEAVPHNSSFQNRSKPAWRCLDFRADYGPYVFGCNHTTYQQWYWNDELEFKALRQKATGLCLVSRNARPVMKPCNAQDDAALWLFMDESSSAVLLKNAVSHLCLARMSDDRVNTTKCTGGPSQRWTVWDNV
;
A
#
# COMPACT_ATOMS: atom_id res chain seq x y z
N MET A 1 -65.80 27.86 -24.67
CA MET A 1 -66.66 26.67 -24.49
C MET A 1 -65.76 25.56 -23.96
N PHE A 2 -65.85 25.28 -22.66
CA PHE A 2 -65.03 24.30 -21.95
C PHE A 2 -65.52 22.89 -22.27
N LEU A 3 -64.64 21.98 -22.73
CA LEU A 3 -64.90 20.54 -22.66
C LEU A 3 -63.75 19.84 -21.93
N LYS A 4 -64.10 19.37 -20.72
CA LYS A 4 -63.30 18.53 -19.82
C LYS A 4 -62.86 17.25 -20.53
N ARG A 5 -61.59 16.89 -20.40
CA ARG A 5 -61.14 15.50 -20.59
C ARG A 5 -60.67 14.95 -19.26
N LEU A 6 -61.30 13.84 -18.91
CA LEU A 6 -61.17 13.08 -17.68
C LEU A 6 -59.76 12.49 -17.54
N ALA A 7 -59.35 12.39 -16.29
CA ALA A 7 -58.12 11.77 -15.84
C ALA A 7 -58.09 10.27 -16.14
N THR A 8 -56.91 9.77 -16.51
CA THR A 8 -56.51 8.39 -16.20
C THR A 8 -55.15 8.46 -15.54
N VAL A 9 -55.17 8.32 -14.21
CA VAL A 9 -53.98 8.13 -13.37
C VAL A 9 -53.49 6.70 -13.63
N GLY A 10 -52.48 6.55 -14.48
CA GLY A 10 -51.71 5.31 -14.58
C GLY A 10 -50.57 5.36 -13.57
N ALA A 11 -50.80 4.90 -12.34
CA ALA A 11 -49.74 4.71 -11.37
C ALA A 11 -48.85 3.53 -11.79
N VAL A 12 -47.77 3.81 -12.50
CA VAL A 12 -46.67 2.84 -12.67
C VAL A 12 -45.92 2.81 -11.34
N ILE A 13 -46.23 1.83 -10.50
CA ILE A 13 -45.41 1.49 -9.34
C ILE A 13 -44.14 0.85 -9.89
N ALA A 14 -43.13 1.67 -10.17
CA ALA A 14 -41.78 1.18 -10.38
C ALA A 14 -41.28 0.66 -9.02
N LEU A 15 -41.28 -0.66 -8.83
CA LEU A 15 -40.51 -1.28 -7.75
C LEU A 15 -39.03 -0.98 -8.01
N ALA A 16 -38.52 0.08 -7.39
CA ALA A 16 -37.09 0.26 -7.23
C ALA A 16 -36.61 -0.83 -6.26
N VAL A 17 -36.26 -1.99 -6.80
CA VAL A 17 -35.46 -2.97 -6.07
C VAL A 17 -34.09 -2.33 -5.87
N GLY A 18 -33.91 -1.71 -4.71
CA GLY A 18 -32.64 -1.18 -4.27
C GLY A 18 -31.67 -2.34 -4.12
N ILE A 19 -30.95 -2.66 -5.18
CA ILE A 19 -29.71 -3.43 -5.10
C ILE A 19 -28.74 -2.60 -4.27
N THR A 20 -28.74 -2.82 -2.96
CA THR A 20 -27.62 -2.42 -2.10
C THR A 20 -26.43 -3.26 -2.53
N THR A 21 -25.72 -2.83 -3.57
CA THR A 21 -24.41 -3.40 -3.88
C THR A 21 -23.50 -2.98 -2.73
N THR A 22 -23.37 -3.85 -1.72
CA THR A 22 -22.24 -3.75 -0.79
C THR A 22 -21.00 -3.90 -1.65
N SER A 23 -20.31 -2.78 -1.92
CA SER A 23 -18.97 -2.82 -2.50
C SER A 23 -18.15 -3.74 -1.60
N ALA A 24 -17.67 -4.86 -2.15
CA ALA A 24 -16.72 -5.70 -1.44
C ALA A 24 -15.52 -4.81 -1.12
N GLU A 25 -15.31 -4.48 0.15
CA GLU A 25 -14.07 -3.84 0.56
C GLU A 25 -12.97 -4.89 0.42
N ALA A 26 -12.03 -4.66 -0.48
CA ALA A 26 -10.88 -5.53 -0.65
C ALA A 26 -10.16 -5.68 0.68
N VAL A 27 -9.98 -6.93 1.12
CA VAL A 27 -9.23 -7.22 2.34
C VAL A 27 -7.78 -6.82 2.09
N PRO A 28 -7.20 -5.90 2.87
CA PRO A 28 -5.82 -5.50 2.67
C PRO A 28 -4.91 -6.72 2.85
N HIS A 29 -3.99 -6.92 1.90
CA HIS A 29 -2.90 -7.88 2.03
C HIS A 29 -2.09 -7.56 3.28
N ASN A 30 -1.61 -8.61 3.95
CA ASN A 30 -0.72 -8.51 5.07
C ASN A 30 0.59 -9.23 4.75
N SER A 31 1.63 -8.49 4.34
CA SER A 31 2.85 -9.11 3.83
C SER A 31 4.10 -8.65 4.59
N SER A 32 5.14 -9.48 4.52
CA SER A 32 6.49 -9.14 4.96
C SER A 32 7.35 -8.84 3.73
N PHE A 33 8.20 -7.82 3.80
CA PHE A 33 9.09 -7.44 2.68
C PHE A 33 10.53 -7.83 2.99
N GLN A 34 11.06 -8.82 2.29
CA GLN A 34 12.43 -9.29 2.47
C GLN A 34 13.39 -8.72 1.43
N ASN A 35 14.46 -8.08 1.88
CA ASN A 35 15.47 -7.50 1.00
C ASN A 35 16.42 -8.56 0.43
N ARG A 36 16.79 -8.42 -0.85
CA ARG A 36 17.69 -9.35 -1.56
C ARG A 36 19.19 -9.03 -1.41
N SER A 37 19.58 -7.91 -0.81
CA SER A 37 21.00 -7.57 -0.58
C SER A 37 21.65 -8.46 0.48
N LYS A 38 22.97 -8.63 0.42
CA LYS A 38 23.75 -9.39 1.40
C LYS A 38 24.03 -8.58 2.69
N PRO A 39 24.07 -9.22 3.88
CA PRO A 39 23.57 -10.57 4.16
C PRO A 39 22.07 -10.67 3.84
N ALA A 40 21.68 -11.72 3.12
CA ALA A 40 20.29 -11.92 2.68
C ALA A 40 19.36 -12.14 3.89
N TRP A 41 18.05 -12.24 3.65
CA TRP A 41 17.05 -12.59 4.67
C TRP A 41 16.81 -11.53 5.75
N ARG A 42 16.92 -10.25 5.40
CA ARG A 42 16.49 -9.15 6.29
C ARG A 42 15.18 -8.55 5.82
N CYS A 43 14.24 -8.41 6.74
CA CYS A 43 12.89 -7.94 6.51
C CYS A 43 12.74 -6.45 6.87
N LEU A 44 11.92 -5.73 6.12
CA LEU A 44 11.54 -4.35 6.40
C LEU A 44 10.83 -4.29 7.76
N ASP A 45 11.37 -3.46 8.64
CA ASP A 45 10.97 -3.33 10.03
C ASP A 45 10.89 -1.84 10.38
N PHE A 46 10.16 -1.52 11.45
CA PHE A 46 10.12 -0.16 12.00
C PHE A 46 9.94 -0.19 13.51
N ARG A 47 10.72 0.65 14.18
CA ARG A 47 10.53 1.03 15.58
C ARG A 47 10.54 2.53 15.73
N ALA A 48 9.74 3.08 16.64
CA ALA A 48 9.59 4.53 16.79
C ALA A 48 10.90 5.25 17.20
N ASP A 49 11.73 4.60 18.02
CA ASP A 49 13.02 5.14 18.50
C ASP A 49 14.15 5.03 17.47
N TYR A 50 14.00 4.15 16.47
CA TYR A 50 15.01 3.91 15.45
C TYR A 50 14.63 4.55 14.11
N GLY A 51 13.38 4.42 13.67
CA GLY A 51 12.95 4.70 12.30
C GLY A 51 12.89 3.43 11.46
N PRO A 52 12.55 3.53 10.15
CA PRO A 52 12.50 2.38 9.25
C PRO A 52 13.89 1.77 9.04
N TYR A 53 13.97 0.44 9.00
CA TYR A 53 15.22 -0.30 8.88
C TYR A 53 14.96 -1.71 8.37
N VAL A 54 16.02 -2.52 8.27
CA VAL A 54 15.89 -3.96 8.08
C VAL A 54 16.43 -4.72 9.27
N PHE A 55 15.76 -5.82 9.63
CA PHE A 55 16.21 -6.72 10.69
C PHE A 55 16.10 -8.18 10.25
N GLY A 56 16.69 -9.12 10.99
CA GLY A 56 16.47 -10.54 10.72
C GLY A 56 14.97 -10.84 10.65
N CYS A 57 14.55 -11.59 9.63
CA CYS A 57 13.14 -11.92 9.44
C CYS A 57 12.64 -12.75 10.64
N ASN A 58 11.73 -12.19 11.42
CA ASN A 58 11.08 -12.80 12.58
C ASN A 58 9.55 -12.77 12.49
N HIS A 59 9.01 -12.13 11.43
CA HIS A 59 7.59 -12.12 11.09
C HIS A 59 6.65 -11.61 12.20
N THR A 60 7.18 -10.84 13.17
CA THR A 60 6.37 -10.15 14.17
C THR A 60 5.53 -9.06 13.52
N THR A 61 4.57 -8.48 14.26
CA THR A 61 3.73 -7.39 13.75
C THR A 61 4.52 -6.13 13.34
N TYR A 62 5.78 -6.00 13.78
CA TYR A 62 6.68 -4.92 13.36
C TYR A 62 7.25 -5.12 11.93
N GLN A 63 7.22 -6.35 11.41
CA GLN A 63 7.67 -6.70 10.06
C GLN A 63 6.51 -6.97 9.09
N GLN A 64 5.28 -6.81 9.57
CA GLN A 64 4.05 -7.03 8.82
C GLN A 64 3.45 -5.70 8.35
N TRP A 65 3.03 -5.66 7.10
CA TRP A 65 2.61 -4.44 6.41
C TRP A 65 1.32 -4.68 5.64
N TYR A 66 0.33 -3.82 5.89
CA TYR A 66 -0.91 -3.76 5.15
C TYR A 66 -0.76 -2.95 3.86
N TRP A 67 -1.31 -3.49 2.77
CA TRP A 67 -1.38 -2.82 1.45
C TRP A 67 -2.56 -3.37 0.64
N ASN A 68 -3.00 -2.64 -0.39
CA ASN A 68 -4.11 -3.04 -1.26
C ASN A 68 -3.59 -3.26 -2.69
N ASP A 69 -3.65 -4.51 -3.17
CA ASP A 69 -3.11 -4.92 -4.46
C ASP A 69 -3.94 -4.43 -5.65
N GLU A 70 -5.24 -4.23 -5.46
CA GLU A 70 -6.18 -3.68 -6.45
C GLU A 70 -5.88 -2.22 -6.84
N LEU A 71 -5.13 -1.50 -5.99
CA LEU A 71 -4.69 -0.14 -6.26
C LEU A 71 -3.31 -0.12 -6.94
N GLU A 72 -3.17 0.64 -8.02
CA GLU A 72 -1.87 0.87 -8.68
C GLU A 72 -0.87 1.47 -7.67
N PHE A 73 -1.30 2.52 -6.99
CA PHE A 73 -0.56 3.19 -5.94
C PHE A 73 -1.16 2.84 -4.59
N LYS A 74 -0.35 2.27 -3.69
CA LYS A 74 -0.82 1.73 -2.43
C LYS A 74 -0.01 2.24 -1.24
N ALA A 75 -0.69 2.49 -0.13
CA ALA A 75 -0.04 2.84 1.12
C ALA A 75 0.54 1.59 1.78
N LEU A 76 1.73 1.72 2.37
CA LEU A 76 2.36 0.68 3.19
C LEU A 76 2.16 1.01 4.67
N ARG A 77 1.19 0.36 5.32
CA ARG A 77 0.86 0.59 6.74
C ARG A 77 1.41 -0.53 7.60
N GLN A 78 2.29 -0.21 8.55
CA GLN A 78 2.82 -1.22 9.46
C GLN A 78 1.73 -1.72 10.42
N LYS A 79 1.64 -3.04 10.62
CA LYS A 79 0.62 -3.67 11.49
C LYS A 79 0.78 -3.32 12.97
N ALA A 80 2.00 -3.30 13.50
CA ALA A 80 2.26 -3.01 14.90
C ALA A 80 1.81 -1.61 15.35
N THR A 81 2.01 -0.59 14.52
CA THR A 81 1.80 0.82 14.90
C THR A 81 0.66 1.50 14.17
N GLY A 82 0.18 0.94 13.06
CA GLY A 82 -0.81 1.59 12.19
C GLY A 82 -0.27 2.79 11.42
N LEU A 83 1.04 3.07 11.49
CA LEU A 83 1.67 4.17 10.76
C LEU A 83 1.99 3.77 9.32
N CYS A 84 1.93 4.75 8.42
CA CYS A 84 2.26 4.61 7.00
C CYS A 84 3.70 5.02 6.72
N LEU A 85 4.37 4.29 5.82
CA LEU A 85 5.68 4.62 5.29
C LEU A 85 5.56 5.76 4.28
N VAL A 86 6.15 6.91 4.58
CA VAL A 86 6.06 8.15 3.78
C VAL A 86 7.44 8.58 3.31
N SER A 87 7.58 8.98 2.04
CA SER A 87 8.84 9.50 1.48
C SER A 87 8.60 10.75 0.63
N ARG A 88 9.31 11.85 0.92
CA ARG A 88 9.26 13.11 0.12
C ARG A 88 10.61 13.51 -0.47
N ASN A 89 11.69 13.42 0.32
CA ASN A 89 13.02 13.93 -0.05
C ASN A 89 14.09 12.87 0.16
N ALA A 90 13.97 11.72 -0.51
CA ALA A 90 14.94 10.64 -0.33
C ALA A 90 15.11 10.23 1.15
N ARG A 91 14.02 10.23 1.93
CA ARG A 91 14.05 9.87 3.36
C ARG A 91 12.69 9.30 3.78
N PRO A 92 12.58 7.96 3.91
CA PRO A 92 11.38 7.33 4.40
C PRO A 92 11.23 7.58 5.91
N VAL A 93 10.03 7.93 6.33
CA VAL A 93 9.63 8.13 7.72
C VAL A 93 8.27 7.48 7.96
N MET A 94 7.92 7.22 9.22
CA MET A 94 6.58 6.73 9.57
C MET A 94 5.72 7.88 10.06
N LYS A 95 4.49 7.98 9.55
CA LYS A 95 3.50 8.99 9.94
C LYS A 95 2.11 8.38 10.08
N PRO A 96 1.18 9.03 10.79
CA PRO A 96 -0.23 8.65 10.72
C PRO A 96 -0.67 8.56 9.27
N CYS A 97 -1.40 7.49 8.93
CA CYS A 97 -1.89 7.31 7.58
C CYS A 97 -2.89 8.42 7.22
N ASN A 98 -2.66 9.06 6.08
CA ASN A 98 -3.52 10.09 5.52
C ASN A 98 -3.77 9.77 4.06
N ALA A 99 -5.04 9.58 3.67
CA ALA A 99 -5.42 9.23 2.31
C ALA A 99 -5.13 10.35 1.29
N GLN A 100 -4.94 11.60 1.75
CA GLN A 100 -4.55 12.74 0.91
C GLN A 100 -3.03 12.97 0.88
N ASP A 101 -2.22 12.11 1.54
CA ASP A 101 -0.77 12.21 1.51
C ASP A 101 -0.17 11.28 0.44
N ASP A 102 -0.02 11.79 -0.79
CA ASP A 102 0.59 11.04 -1.90
C ASP A 102 2.00 10.54 -1.58
N ALA A 103 2.71 11.16 -0.63
CA ALA A 103 4.04 10.69 -0.25
C ALA A 103 3.98 9.36 0.52
N ALA A 104 2.81 8.93 0.99
CA ALA A 104 2.56 7.61 1.56
C ALA A 104 2.33 6.53 0.50
N LEU A 105 2.17 6.91 -0.77
CA LEU A 105 1.83 5.99 -1.85
C LEU A 105 3.07 5.41 -2.52
N TRP A 106 3.01 4.11 -2.80
CA TRP A 106 4.07 3.33 -3.42
C TRP A 106 3.52 2.54 -4.60
N LEU A 107 4.23 2.61 -5.72
CA LEU A 107 4.04 1.74 -6.87
C LEU A 107 4.92 0.51 -6.72
N PHE A 108 4.33 -0.67 -6.87
CA PHE A 108 5.04 -1.94 -6.89
C PHE A 108 5.38 -2.23 -8.34
N MET A 109 6.67 -2.14 -8.69
CA MET A 109 7.13 -2.40 -10.04
C MET A 109 7.65 -3.83 -10.14
N ASP A 110 7.00 -4.62 -10.99
CA ASP A 110 7.39 -6.00 -11.27
C ASP A 110 8.55 -6.04 -12.28
N GLU A 111 9.74 -6.40 -11.79
CA GLU A 111 10.94 -6.53 -12.64
C GLU A 111 11.33 -8.00 -12.87
N SER A 112 10.77 -8.93 -12.10
CA SER A 112 10.95 -10.39 -12.23
C SER A 112 9.98 -11.11 -11.30
N SER A 113 9.57 -12.35 -11.63
CA SER A 113 8.53 -13.13 -10.94
C SER A 113 8.74 -13.42 -9.44
N SER A 114 9.76 -12.87 -8.77
CA SER A 114 10.07 -13.16 -7.36
C SER A 114 10.44 -11.97 -6.48
N ALA A 115 10.49 -10.75 -7.01
CA ALA A 115 10.77 -9.54 -6.24
C ALA A 115 10.28 -8.27 -6.94
N VAL A 116 9.83 -7.31 -6.14
CA VAL A 116 9.34 -6.00 -6.59
C VAL A 116 10.32 -4.88 -6.25
N LEU A 117 10.26 -3.79 -7.02
CA LEU A 117 10.74 -2.49 -6.56
C LEU A 117 9.58 -1.70 -5.97
N LEU A 118 9.83 -1.00 -4.87
CA LEU A 118 8.85 -0.13 -4.23
C LEU A 118 9.19 1.32 -4.57
N LYS A 119 8.56 1.88 -5.60
CA LYS A 119 8.80 3.26 -6.07
C LYS A 119 7.80 4.21 -5.43
N ASN A 120 8.27 5.24 -4.74
CA ASN A 120 7.40 6.22 -4.12
C ASN A 120 6.75 7.15 -5.16
N ALA A 121 5.47 7.48 -4.98
CA ALA A 121 4.69 8.27 -5.93
C ALA A 121 5.19 9.72 -6.07
N VAL A 122 5.63 10.35 -4.98
CA VAL A 122 6.06 11.77 -4.98
C VAL A 122 7.52 11.94 -5.37
N SER A 123 8.42 11.19 -4.72
CA SER A 123 9.86 11.33 -4.96
C SER A 123 10.35 10.58 -6.20
N HIS A 124 9.56 9.62 -6.71
CA HIS A 124 9.93 8.72 -7.81
C HIS A 124 11.20 7.89 -7.54
N LEU A 125 11.62 7.78 -6.28
CA LEU A 125 12.75 7.00 -5.82
C LEU A 125 12.29 5.63 -5.30
N CYS A 126 13.15 4.63 -5.41
CA CYS A 126 12.91 3.27 -4.96
C CYS A 126 13.41 3.05 -3.53
N LEU A 127 12.61 2.36 -2.71
CA LEU A 127 13.01 1.93 -1.37
C LEU A 127 14.21 0.98 -1.47
N ALA A 128 15.27 1.29 -0.74
CA ALA A 128 16.54 0.59 -0.76
C ALA A 128 17.01 0.32 0.67
N ARG A 129 17.57 -0.86 0.89
CA ARG A 129 18.40 -1.14 2.05
C ARG A 129 19.77 -0.47 1.89
N MET A 130 20.21 0.20 2.94
CA MET A 130 21.52 0.85 3.03
C MET A 130 22.55 -0.06 3.72
N SER A 131 23.84 0.29 3.64
CA SER A 131 24.94 -0.51 4.19
C SER A 131 24.92 -0.62 5.73
N ASP A 132 24.23 0.29 6.41
CA ASP A 132 24.05 0.34 7.86
C ASP A 132 22.72 -0.28 8.32
N ASP A 133 22.07 -1.08 7.45
CA ASP A 133 20.75 -1.69 7.66
C ASP A 133 19.59 -0.68 7.82
N ARG A 134 19.83 0.62 7.61
CA ARG A 134 18.73 1.57 7.42
C ARG A 134 18.04 1.30 6.09
N VAL A 135 16.84 1.84 5.93
CA VAL A 135 16.24 1.97 4.60
C VAL A 135 16.19 3.42 4.19
N ASN A 136 16.46 3.66 2.92
CA ASN A 136 16.29 4.96 2.31
C ASN A 136 15.62 4.85 0.94
N THR A 137 15.24 5.96 0.33
CA THR A 137 14.81 5.99 -1.07
C THR A 137 15.93 6.53 -1.95
N THR A 138 16.23 5.82 -3.04
CA THR A 138 17.34 6.13 -3.96
C THR A 138 16.88 6.00 -5.42
N LYS A 139 17.69 6.47 -6.38
CA LYS A 139 17.37 6.30 -7.81
C LYS A 139 17.15 4.82 -8.10
N CYS A 140 16.06 4.47 -8.77
CA CYS A 140 15.75 3.10 -9.13
C CYS A 140 16.82 2.54 -10.09
N THR A 141 17.53 1.49 -9.67
CA THR A 141 18.55 0.78 -10.45
C THR A 141 18.24 -0.69 -10.64
N GLY A 142 17.28 -1.26 -9.88
CA GLY A 142 16.97 -2.69 -9.91
C GLY A 142 17.98 -3.56 -9.16
N GLY A 143 18.96 -2.95 -8.48
CA GLY A 143 19.98 -3.67 -7.72
C GLY A 143 19.41 -4.45 -6.53
N PRO A 144 20.16 -5.43 -5.98
CA PRO A 144 19.67 -6.29 -4.89
C PRO A 144 19.18 -5.54 -3.64
N SER A 145 19.74 -4.37 -3.34
CA SER A 145 19.30 -3.53 -2.22
C SER A 145 17.92 -2.92 -2.41
N GLN A 146 17.40 -2.83 -3.63
CA GLN A 146 16.09 -2.28 -3.94
C GLN A 146 15.02 -3.35 -4.22
N ARG A 147 15.43 -4.62 -4.27
CA ARG A 147 14.54 -5.75 -4.57
C ARG A 147 13.99 -6.34 -3.28
N TRP A 148 12.67 -6.36 -3.20
CA TRP A 148 11.91 -6.84 -2.05
C TRP A 148 11.07 -8.04 -2.46
N THR A 149 11.32 -9.19 -1.84
CA THR A 149 10.42 -10.34 -1.96
C THR A 149 9.27 -10.17 -0.99
N VAL A 150 8.07 -10.29 -1.52
CA VAL A 150 6.83 -10.15 -0.77
C VAL A 150 6.41 -11.53 -0.29
N TRP A 151 6.25 -11.69 1.02
CA TRP A 151 5.78 -12.92 1.65
C TRP A 151 4.43 -12.65 2.28
N ASP A 152 3.38 -13.30 1.81
CA ASP A 152 2.05 -13.17 2.41
C ASP A 152 1.99 -13.85 3.76
N ASN A 153 1.53 -13.13 4.78
CA ASN A 153 1.29 -13.65 6.11
C ASN A 153 -0.23 -13.91 6.23
N VAL A 154 -0.62 -15.14 5.91
CA VAL A 154 -1.99 -15.66 6.08
C VAL A 154 -2.29 -15.89 7.55
#